data_AF-A0A8J7IV19-F1
#
_entry.id   AF-A0A8J7IV19-F1
#
_cell.length_a   1.000
_cell.length_b   1.000
_cell.length_c   1.000
_cell.angle_alpha   90.00
_cell.angle_beta   90.00
_cell.angle_gamma   90.00
#
_symmetry.space_group_name_H-M   'P 1'
#
loop_
_entity.id
_entity.type
_entity.pdbx_description
1 polymer ?
#
loop_
_entity_poly.entity_id
_entity_poly.type
_entity_poly.pdbx_seq_one_letter_code
_entity_poly.pdbx_strand_id
1 'polypeptide(L)' 'MPAKNLKRVTTYVPPEIAKALEEWAEKEERSVSWLAAKLIEKGIQEYRSQK' A
#
# COMPACT_ATOMS: atom_id res chain seq x y z
N MET A 1 7.14 19.18 2.99
CA MET A 1 7.00 18.81 4.41
C MET A 1 6.42 17.41 4.48
N PRO A 2 6.97 16.47 5.27
CA PRO A 2 6.30 15.19 5.50
C PRO A 2 4.90 15.46 6.05
N ALA A 3 3.89 14.71 5.59
CA ALA A 3 2.55 14.78 6.12
C ALA A 3 2.63 14.60 7.65
N LYS A 4 2.14 15.59 8.41
CA LYS A 4 2.49 15.84 9.83
C LYS A 4 2.28 14.68 10.82
N ASN A 5 1.73 13.53 10.42
CA ASN A 5 1.41 12.40 11.30
C ASN A 5 1.60 10.99 10.67
N LEU A 6 2.36 10.83 9.59
CA LEU A 6 2.58 9.51 8.97
C LEU A 6 3.91 8.87 9.40
N LYS A 7 3.89 7.57 9.71
CA LYS A 7 5.10 6.75 9.95
C LYS A 7 5.40 5.91 8.71
N ARG A 8 6.68 5.84 8.33
CA ARG A 8 7.14 5.00 7.21
C ARG A 8 7.33 3.56 7.68
N VAL A 9 6.77 2.62 6.93
CA VAL A 9 7.03 1.18 7.03
C VAL A 9 7.66 0.74 5.72
N THR A 10 8.70 -0.10 5.77
CA THR A 10 9.40 -0.60 4.57
C THR A 10 9.58 -2.10 4.68
N THR A 11 9.33 -2.83 3.60
CA THR A 11 9.50 -4.28 3.51
C THR A 11 9.85 -4.67 2.08
N TYR A 12 10.34 -5.90 1.90
CA TYR A 12 10.50 -6.51 0.58
C TYR A 12 9.29 -7.38 0.26
N VAL A 13 8.92 -7.42 -1.02
CA VAL A 13 7.86 -8.28 -1.58
C VAL A 13 8.43 -9.05 -2.77
N PRO A 14 7.84 -10.21 -3.14
CA PRO A 14 8.23 -10.92 -4.35
C PRO A 14 8.10 -10.03 -5.60
N PRO A 15 8.97 -10.20 -6.61
CA PRO A 15 8.97 -9.36 -7.82
C PRO A 15 7.61 -9.31 -8.55
N GLU A 16 6.89 -10.43 -8.58
CA GLU A 16 5.56 -10.54 -9.18
C GLU A 16 4.53 -9.64 -8.48
N ILE A 17 4.65 -9.46 -7.17
CA ILE A 17 3.78 -8.58 -6.39
C ILE A 17 4.14 -7.12 -6.65
N ALA A 18 5.43 -6.79 -6.70
CA ALA A 18 5.88 -5.45 -7.04
C ALA A 18 5.35 -5.02 -8.41
N LYS A 19 5.47 -5.90 -9.42
CA LYS A 19 4.97 -5.67 -10.77
C LYS A 19 3.46 -5.46 -10.80
N ALA A 20 2.69 -6.29 -10.10
CA ALA A 20 1.24 -6.14 -10.02
C ALA A 20 0.81 -4.80 -9.39
N LEU A 21 1.56 -4.32 -8.39
CA LEU A 21 1.31 -3.01 -7.77
C LEU A 21 1.63 -1.85 -8.71
N GLU A 22 2.71 -1.96 -9.50
CA GLU A 22 3.10 -0.96 -10.52
C GLU A 22 2.04 -0.85 -11.61
N GLU A 23 1.62 -1.97 -12.20
CA GLU A 23 0.59 -2.02 -13.25
C GLU A 23 -0.76 -1.45 -12.76
N TRP A 24 -1.15 -1.77 -11.53
CA TRP A 24 -2.38 -1.25 -10.94
C TRP A 24 -2.28 0.26 -10.67
N ALA A 25 -1.16 0.72 -10.12
CA ALA A 25 -0.93 2.14 -9.86
C ALA A 25 -0.97 2.97 -11.15
N GLU A 26 -0.38 2.47 -12.24
CA GLU A 26 -0.43 3.08 -13.57
C GLU A 26 -1.87 3.20 -14.08
N LYS A 27 -2.65 2.11 -14.00
CA LYS A 27 -4.04 2.08 -14.44
C LYS A 27 -4.94 3.08 -13.71
N GLU A 28 -4.67 3.37 -12.44
CA GLU A 28 -5.47 4.31 -11.64
C GLU A 28 -4.92 5.74 -11.61
N GLU A 29 -3.84 6.04 -12.34
CA GLU A 29 -3.12 7.32 -12.27
C GLU A 29 -2.71 7.69 -10.83
N ARG A 30 -2.25 6.69 -10.07
CA ARG A 30 -1.81 6.81 -8.67
C ARG A 30 -0.36 6.38 -8.50
N SER A 31 0.24 6.74 -7.37
CA SER A 31 1.57 6.21 -7.01
C SER A 31 1.45 4.83 -6.38
N VAL A 32 2.47 3.99 -6.60
CA VAL A 32 2.61 2.67 -5.94
C VAL A 32 2.55 2.82 -4.41
N SER A 33 3.18 3.86 -3.87
CA SER A 33 3.15 4.17 -2.44
C SER A 33 1.74 4.48 -1.91
N TRP A 34 0.91 5.15 -2.70
CA TRP A 34 -0.48 5.44 -2.34
C TRP A 34 -1.32 4.16 -2.36
N LEU A 35 -1.17 3.35 -3.42
CA LEU A 35 -1.89 2.08 -3.55
C LEU A 35 -1.51 1.12 -2.42
N ALA A 36 -0.21 0.97 -2.13
CA ALA A 36 0.29 0.16 -1.03
C ALA A 36 -0.28 0.62 0.32
N ALA A 37 -0.35 1.94 0.57
CA ALA A 37 -0.96 2.46 1.79
C ALA A 37 -2.45 2.07 1.90
N LYS A 38 -3.22 2.16 0.81
CA LYS A 38 -4.64 1.79 0.78
C LYS A 38 -4.87 0.30 1.01
N LEU A 39 -4.05 -0.55 0.40
CA LEU A 39 -4.11 -2.00 0.60
C LEU A 39 -3.78 -2.38 2.05
N ILE A 40 -2.77 -1.75 2.65
CA ILE A 40 -2.42 -1.96 4.07
C ILE A 40 -3.54 -1.48 5.00
N GLU A 41 -4.11 -0.29 4.77
CA GLU A 41 -5.26 0.22 5.54
C GLU A 41 -6.42 -0.79 5.54
N LYS A 42 -6.77 -1.30 4.36
CA LYS A 42 -7.82 -2.33 4.20
C LYS A 42 -7.49 -3.62 4.95
N GLY A 43 -6.27 -4.15 4.79
CA GLY A 43 -5.87 -5.38 5.50
C GLY A 43 -5.89 -5.24 7.02
N ILE A 44 -5.52 -4.07 7.55
CA ILE A 44 -5.62 -3.79 9.00
C ILE A 44 -7.07 -3.70 9.46
N GLN A 45 -7.95 -3.09 8.68
CA GLN A 45 -9.39 -3.05 8.99
C GLN A 45 -9.97 -4.47 9.04
N GLU A 46 -9.69 -5.29 8.02
CA GLU A 46 -10.13 -6.69 7.95
C GLU A 46 -9.61 -7.53 9.13
N TYR A 47 -8.32 -7.38 9.46
CA TYR A 47 -7.73 -8.05 10.63
C TYR A 47 -8.39 -7.64 11.95
N ARG A 48 -8.73 -6.36 12.11
CA ARG A 48 -9.43 -5.85 13.30
C ARG A 48 -10.88 -6.33 13.37
N SER A 49 -11.55 -6.50 12.23
CA SER A 49 -12.94 -6.98 12.17
C SER A 49 -13.08 -8.48 12.41
N GLN A 50 -12.01 -9.25 12.27
CA GLN A 50 -11.98 -10.69 12.58
C GLN A 50 -11.66 -11.00 14.05
N LYS A 51 -11.38 -9.97 14.85
CA LYS A 51 -11.23 -10.05 16.30
C LYS A 51 -12.49 -9.55 17.00
#